data_AF-A0A2P8ECX8-F1
#
_entry.id   AF-A0A2P8ECX8-F1
#
_cell.length_a   1.000
_cell.length_b   1.000
_cell.length_c   1.000
_cell.angle_alpha   90.00
_cell.angle_beta   90.00
_cell.angle_gamma   90.00
#
_symmetry.space_group_name_H-M   'P 1'
#
loop_
_entity.id
_entity.type
_entity.pdbx_description
1 polymer ?
#
loop_
_entity_poly.entity_id
_entity_poly.type
_entity_poly.pdbx_seq_one_letter_code
_entity_poly.pdbx_strand_id
1 'polypeptide(L)'
;MKLFSPPLILFLIFILDPLACEEKSSKIQSSKERIVELPTDPNNKAEEEIKITDIETEVIAARQTNDNTIKDQLVGVYFMPSWNTSPDPNRDIDSFWSCLMGLEDCSSIKNTAVWGPRGRVYDNRYPYEGPFLDRKPHPSLGGFYKRDDPQVARKQLEYMKSYGIDFFAYNWFFGRHYYYHRYFGPQSTLYYPEGWQIDPNRDGRVAVPGLEEWNEQLTVLLQENEKLPPEKQMKWAINWCDDSDDRWRLWIDIGSPESISAGRNYEGEKPDKALYLKVHEKITQLWIDKYFKRSDYLKSEDGRPIVYIYFPQDTESRAAFYGITMRELLDRSKVIAVRNGLKGIKFIAVASGAMLPRERQYGMPTQWRANNSKEIWRGGQYVNRLLFQNYVPRLKGMGFEGLTAYVYHNFLSLENRSFNDMRRTYQSHWNRWSEFYKNDPNFEYQVPVAMGWDYRPAGGTWPQTTGFPSEPEKDRVHSNKATFKAKLEDAKKLSEKYQSSNGSTIMICCWNEYLEGNHIEPTEGHGFSYLEAIKEVFLERRMGFNPSPLVSVASSKNP
;
A
#
# COMPACT_ATOMS: atom_id res chain seq x y z
N MET A 1 -5.80 -11.05 36.32
CA MET A 1 -5.38 -11.99 37.38
C MET A 1 -6.13 -13.31 37.18
N LYS A 2 -5.48 -14.33 36.62
CA LYS A 2 -5.68 -15.79 36.83
C LYS A 2 -4.74 -16.54 35.87
N LEU A 3 -3.84 -17.30 36.48
CA LEU A 3 -2.78 -18.12 35.89
C LEU A 3 -3.34 -19.46 35.39
N PHE A 4 -2.83 -19.98 34.29
CA PHE A 4 -2.73 -21.42 34.04
C PHE A 4 -1.50 -21.73 33.16
N SER A 5 -0.61 -22.57 33.68
CA SER A 5 0.55 -23.16 32.99
C SER A 5 0.14 -24.35 32.11
N PRO A 6 0.85 -24.66 31.02
CA PRO A 6 0.79 -25.98 30.38
C PRO A 6 2.03 -26.83 30.70
N PRO A 7 1.93 -28.19 30.67
CA PRO A 7 3.08 -29.06 30.86
C PRO A 7 3.85 -29.31 29.54
N LEU A 8 5.16 -29.45 29.73
CA LEU A 8 6.20 -29.85 28.78
C LEU A 8 5.95 -31.27 28.22
N ILE A 9 6.12 -31.47 26.91
CA ILE A 9 6.35 -32.80 26.32
C ILE A 9 7.62 -32.75 25.47
N LEU A 10 8.62 -33.53 25.89
CA LEU A 10 9.90 -33.79 25.20
C LEU A 10 9.65 -34.62 23.92
N PHE A 11 10.31 -34.28 22.82
CA PHE A 11 10.51 -35.17 21.67
C PHE A 11 11.95 -35.69 21.68
N LEU A 12 12.10 -37.01 21.77
CA LEU A 12 13.34 -37.73 21.50
C LEU A 12 13.50 -37.96 19.98
N ILE A 13 14.72 -37.74 19.51
CA ILE A 13 15.21 -38.08 18.17
C ILE A 13 15.60 -39.57 18.16
N PHE A 14 15.21 -40.30 17.13
CA PHE A 14 15.94 -41.48 16.66
C PHE A 14 16.06 -41.44 15.14
N ILE A 15 17.30 -41.59 14.67
CA ILE A 15 17.72 -41.83 13.29
C ILE A 15 17.93 -43.35 13.14
N LEU A 16 17.50 -43.93 12.02
CA LEU A 16 18.26 -44.91 11.20
C LEU A 16 17.47 -45.32 9.94
N ASP A 17 18.15 -45.13 8.79
CA ASP A 17 17.90 -45.59 7.40
C ASP A 17 18.03 -47.14 7.25
N PRO A 18 18.01 -47.73 6.03
CA PRO A 18 17.04 -47.70 4.93
C PRO A 18 16.71 -49.13 4.45
N LEU A 19 15.77 -49.31 3.50
CA LEU A 19 15.74 -50.36 2.45
C LEU A 19 14.31 -50.49 1.89
N ALA A 20 14.10 -50.11 0.64
CA ALA A 20 12.92 -50.51 -0.13
C ALA A 20 13.32 -50.78 -1.57
N CYS A 21 13.01 -52.01 -2.02
CA CYS A 21 13.23 -52.54 -3.35
C CYS A 21 12.40 -51.84 -4.44
N GLU A 22 12.95 -51.95 -5.65
CA GLU A 22 12.39 -51.87 -7.01
C GLU A 22 10.89 -52.29 -7.13
N GLU A 23 10.10 -51.85 -8.11
CA GLU A 23 10.36 -51.78 -9.56
C GLU A 23 9.18 -51.10 -10.31
N LYS A 24 9.44 -50.76 -11.59
CA LYS A 24 8.53 -50.64 -12.75
C LYS A 24 7.95 -49.26 -13.17
N SER A 25 8.72 -48.67 -14.08
CA SER A 25 8.33 -47.78 -15.18
C SER A 25 7.43 -48.48 -16.21
N SER A 26 6.39 -47.78 -16.71
CA SER A 26 5.91 -47.95 -18.08
C SER A 26 5.22 -46.70 -18.65
N LYS A 27 5.77 -46.22 -19.79
CA LYS A 27 5.15 -45.63 -20.99
C LYS A 27 3.94 -44.69 -20.81
N ILE A 28 4.19 -43.38 -21.06
CA ILE A 28 3.15 -42.44 -21.50
C ILE A 28 3.25 -42.30 -23.02
N GLN A 29 2.18 -42.71 -23.69
CA GLN A 29 1.99 -42.55 -25.12
C GLN A 29 0.96 -41.44 -25.36
N SER A 30 1.32 -40.52 -26.25
CA SER A 30 0.49 -39.46 -26.83
C SER A 30 -0.91 -39.95 -27.20
N SER A 31 -1.95 -39.25 -26.73
CA SER A 31 -3.28 -39.32 -27.32
C SER A 31 -3.88 -37.92 -27.41
N LYS A 32 -4.35 -37.62 -28.63
CA LYS A 32 -4.95 -36.37 -29.09
C LYS A 32 -6.29 -36.16 -28.40
N GLU A 33 -6.52 -34.96 -27.89
CA GLU A 33 -7.86 -34.51 -27.46
C GLU A 33 -8.79 -34.41 -28.68
N ARG A 34 -9.94 -35.06 -28.55
CA ARG A 34 -11.06 -35.04 -29.50
C ARG A 34 -12.11 -34.12 -28.91
N ILE A 35 -12.40 -33.01 -29.58
CA ILE A 35 -13.43 -32.03 -29.19
C ILE A 35 -14.80 -32.72 -29.28
N VAL A 36 -15.57 -32.64 -28.20
CA VAL A 36 -16.97 -33.07 -28.14
C VAL A 36 -17.83 -31.82 -28.11
N GLU A 37 -18.61 -31.59 -29.17
CA GLU A 37 -19.65 -30.56 -29.23
C GLU A 37 -20.88 -31.01 -28.42
N LEU A 38 -21.44 -30.09 -27.62
CA LEU A 38 -22.74 -30.23 -26.95
C LEU A 38 -23.75 -29.25 -27.58
N PRO A 39 -25.03 -29.62 -27.70
CA PRO A 39 -26.01 -28.91 -28.52
C PRO A 39 -26.55 -27.65 -27.83
N THR A 40 -26.82 -26.62 -28.63
CA THR A 40 -27.43 -25.34 -28.21
C THR A 40 -28.96 -25.41 -28.26
N ASP A 41 -29.60 -25.02 -27.15
CA ASP A 41 -31.05 -24.81 -27.04
C ASP A 41 -31.37 -23.31 -27.28
N PRO A 42 -32.27 -22.95 -28.21
CA PRO A 42 -32.56 -21.56 -28.53
C PRO A 42 -33.81 -21.08 -27.79
N ASN A 43 -33.68 -20.52 -26.58
CA ASN A 43 -34.62 -19.54 -26.02
C ASN A 43 -34.15 -19.01 -24.66
N ASN A 44 -33.38 -17.92 -24.63
CA ASN A 44 -33.54 -16.91 -23.59
C ASN A 44 -33.00 -15.56 -24.07
N LYS A 45 -33.85 -14.53 -24.04
CA LYS A 45 -33.53 -13.16 -24.43
C LYS A 45 -33.39 -12.28 -23.20
N ALA A 46 -32.44 -11.35 -23.29
CA ALA A 46 -32.23 -10.12 -22.51
C ALA A 46 -31.34 -10.21 -21.25
N GLU A 47 -30.03 -10.33 -21.49
CA GLU A 47 -29.02 -9.57 -20.74
C GLU A 47 -28.17 -8.78 -21.76
N GLU A 48 -28.16 -7.45 -21.64
CA GLU A 48 -27.36 -6.57 -22.51
C GLU A 48 -25.88 -6.61 -22.07
N GLU A 49 -25.08 -7.38 -22.80
CA GLU A 49 -23.62 -7.24 -22.83
C GLU A 49 -23.25 -5.95 -23.56
N ILE A 50 -22.87 -4.91 -22.81
CA ILE A 50 -22.20 -3.74 -23.36
C ILE A 50 -20.75 -4.16 -23.71
N LYS A 51 -20.45 -4.28 -25.01
CA LYS A 51 -19.11 -4.58 -25.50
C LYS A 51 -18.14 -3.43 -25.17
N ILE A 52 -17.07 -3.77 -24.44
CA ILE A 52 -16.00 -2.89 -23.95
C ILE A 52 -15.00 -2.46 -25.06
N THR A 53 -15.23 -2.86 -26.32
CA THR A 53 -14.29 -2.66 -27.44
C THR A 53 -14.17 -1.20 -27.90
N ASP A 54 -15.20 -0.38 -27.68
CA ASP A 54 -15.24 0.97 -28.25
C ASP A 54 -14.46 1.98 -27.39
N ILE A 55 -14.26 1.68 -26.10
CA ILE A 55 -13.46 2.52 -25.17
C ILE A 55 -11.96 2.37 -25.45
N GLU A 56 -11.48 1.18 -25.83
CA GLU A 56 -10.06 0.97 -26.14
C GLU A 56 -9.63 1.77 -27.37
N THR A 57 -10.52 1.97 -28.34
CA THR A 57 -10.19 2.61 -29.62
C THR A 57 -10.05 4.13 -29.49
N GLU A 58 -10.87 4.79 -28.68
CA GLU A 58 -10.76 6.24 -28.44
C GLU A 58 -9.53 6.61 -27.58
N VAL A 59 -9.12 5.74 -26.65
CA VAL A 59 -7.91 5.94 -25.83
C VAL A 59 -6.63 5.86 -26.69
N ILE A 60 -6.63 5.05 -27.75
CA ILE A 60 -5.51 4.90 -28.68
C ILE A 60 -5.25 6.20 -29.47
N ALA A 61 -6.31 6.91 -29.86
CA ALA A 61 -6.20 8.11 -30.70
C ALA A 61 -5.67 9.34 -29.92
N ALA A 62 -5.97 9.47 -28.63
CA ALA A 62 -5.61 10.65 -27.84
C ALA A 62 -4.10 10.75 -27.49
N ARG A 63 -3.33 9.66 -27.61
CA ARG A 63 -1.91 9.60 -27.20
C ARG A 63 -0.90 9.74 -28.36
N GLN A 64 -1.36 9.84 -29.61
CA GLN A 64 -0.47 9.88 -30.78
C GLN A 64 -0.02 11.30 -31.22
N THR A 65 -0.16 12.32 -30.36
CA THR A 65 0.45 13.62 -30.64
C THR A 65 1.92 13.60 -30.21
N ASN A 66 2.80 13.35 -31.19
CA ASN A 66 4.25 13.52 -31.06
C ASN A 66 4.59 15.00 -30.82
N ASP A 67 4.65 15.42 -29.56
CA ASP A 67 5.41 16.59 -29.16
C ASP A 67 6.71 16.07 -28.51
N ASN A 68 7.84 16.26 -29.19
CA ASN A 68 9.17 15.77 -28.78
C ASN A 68 9.77 16.56 -27.60
N THR A 69 8.92 17.15 -26.76
CA THR A 69 9.33 17.85 -25.54
C THR A 69 9.33 16.86 -24.37
N ILE A 70 10.46 16.72 -23.68
CA ILE A 70 10.55 15.99 -22.42
C ILE A 70 9.57 16.68 -21.45
N LYS A 71 8.42 16.05 -21.15
CA LYS A 71 7.49 16.60 -20.14
C LYS A 71 8.18 16.57 -18.78
N ASP A 72 7.91 17.58 -17.97
CA ASP A 72 8.38 17.62 -16.59
C ASP A 72 7.94 16.37 -15.80
N GLN A 73 8.77 16.00 -14.84
CA GLN A 73 8.50 14.88 -13.95
C GLN A 73 7.41 15.26 -12.95
N LEU A 74 6.41 14.40 -12.79
CA LEU A 74 5.41 14.49 -11.73
C LEU A 74 5.94 13.79 -10.47
N VAL A 75 6.12 14.54 -9.38
CA VAL A 75 6.67 14.03 -8.13
C VAL A 75 5.54 13.77 -7.14
N GLY A 76 5.29 12.49 -6.87
CA GLY A 76 4.35 12.04 -5.85
C GLY A 76 5.04 11.65 -4.55
N VAL A 77 4.34 11.75 -3.43
CA VAL A 77 4.79 11.21 -2.14
C VAL A 77 3.68 10.37 -1.50
N TYR A 78 4.03 9.28 -0.83
CA TYR A 78 3.05 8.57 0.00
C TYR A 78 2.86 9.26 1.35
N PHE A 79 1.61 9.35 1.82
CA PHE A 79 1.25 9.94 3.10
C PHE A 79 0.62 8.89 4.02
N MET A 80 1.13 8.78 5.24
CA MET A 80 0.76 7.77 6.23
C MET A 80 -0.15 8.37 7.29
N PRO A 81 -1.34 7.81 7.56
CA PRO A 81 -2.10 8.18 8.73
C PRO A 81 -1.46 7.62 9.99
N SER A 82 -1.42 8.43 11.04
CA SER A 82 -1.31 7.91 12.41
C SER A 82 -2.71 7.74 13.02
N TRP A 83 -2.81 6.99 14.12
CA TRP A 83 -4.08 6.72 14.78
C TRP A 83 -3.93 6.68 16.30
N ASN A 84 -5.06 6.79 17.00
CA ASN A 84 -5.10 6.60 18.44
C ASN A 84 -4.97 5.11 18.77
N THR A 85 -3.98 4.77 19.57
CA THR A 85 -3.73 3.40 20.04
C THR A 85 -4.33 3.11 21.42
N SER A 86 -4.85 4.14 22.10
CA SER A 86 -5.52 4.02 23.39
C SER A 86 -6.94 3.45 23.24
N PRO A 87 -7.36 2.51 24.10
CA PRO A 87 -8.75 2.09 24.20
C PRO A 87 -9.62 3.11 24.95
N ASP A 88 -9.02 4.02 25.72
CA ASP A 88 -9.73 5.12 26.37
C ASP A 88 -9.93 6.27 25.37
N PRO A 89 -11.18 6.61 25.01
CA PRO A 89 -11.46 7.66 24.04
C PRO A 89 -11.06 9.06 24.51
N ASN A 90 -10.79 9.26 25.82
CA ASN A 90 -10.34 10.53 26.37
C ASN A 90 -8.82 10.71 26.33
N ARG A 91 -8.08 9.67 25.92
CA ARG A 91 -6.63 9.68 25.80
C ARG A 91 -6.24 9.43 24.35
N ASP A 92 -5.50 10.35 23.76
CA ASP A 92 -4.95 10.21 22.42
C ASP A 92 -3.47 9.81 22.48
N ILE A 93 -3.18 8.53 22.24
CA ILE A 93 -1.82 8.01 22.10
C ILE A 93 -1.56 7.79 20.61
N ASP A 94 -0.87 8.75 19.99
CA ASP A 94 -0.53 8.68 18.59
C ASP A 94 0.41 7.49 18.28
N SER A 95 0.07 6.72 17.25
CA SER A 95 0.79 5.51 16.85
C SER A 95 2.23 5.76 16.40
N PHE A 96 2.59 6.97 15.98
CA PHE A 96 3.97 7.32 15.61
C PHE A 96 4.72 7.88 16.81
N TRP A 97 4.19 8.93 17.43
CA TRP A 97 4.92 9.69 18.46
C TRP A 97 5.24 8.85 19.69
N SER A 98 4.31 7.99 20.10
CA SER A 98 4.52 7.10 21.24
C SER A 98 5.77 6.24 21.10
N CYS A 99 6.09 5.78 19.89
CA CYS A 99 7.27 4.97 19.59
C CYS A 99 8.56 5.77 19.44
N LEU A 100 8.49 7.07 19.14
CA LEU A 100 9.65 7.95 19.15
C LEU A 100 10.01 8.41 20.56
N MET A 101 9.02 8.59 21.44
CA MET A 101 9.20 9.11 22.80
C MET A 101 9.68 8.07 23.81
N GLY A 102 9.40 6.78 23.63
CA GLY A 102 9.82 5.76 24.57
C GLY A 102 9.14 4.40 24.39
N LEU A 103 9.41 3.49 25.32
CA LEU A 103 8.83 2.14 25.34
C LEU A 103 7.41 2.11 25.91
N GLU A 104 7.10 3.03 26.82
CA GLU A 104 5.93 2.89 27.70
C GLU A 104 4.62 2.88 26.93
N ASP A 105 4.45 3.71 25.90
CA ASP A 105 3.20 3.83 25.17
C ASP A 105 3.27 3.32 23.73
N CYS A 106 4.44 2.88 23.26
CA CYS A 106 4.61 2.43 21.89
C CYS A 106 3.82 1.14 21.61
N SER A 107 2.78 1.23 20.78
CA SER A 107 1.94 0.09 20.42
C SER A 107 2.67 -0.93 19.55
N SER A 108 3.57 -0.47 18.68
CA SER A 108 4.30 -1.32 17.74
C SER A 108 5.17 -2.36 18.44
N ILE A 109 5.96 -1.94 19.44
CA ILE A 109 6.79 -2.85 20.23
C ILE A 109 5.96 -3.73 21.18
N LYS A 110 4.74 -3.34 21.51
CA LYS A 110 3.82 -4.16 22.33
C LYS A 110 3.01 -5.14 21.51
N ASN A 111 3.06 -5.06 20.17
CA ASN A 111 2.27 -5.91 19.29
C ASN A 111 2.64 -7.38 19.48
N THR A 112 1.73 -8.16 20.09
CA THR A 112 1.97 -9.56 20.40
C THR A 112 1.89 -10.48 19.19
N ALA A 113 1.23 -10.05 18.11
CA ALA A 113 1.22 -10.80 16.86
C ALA A 113 2.61 -10.73 16.19
N VAL A 114 3.28 -9.58 16.29
CA VAL A 114 4.62 -9.38 15.73
C VAL A 114 5.69 -9.93 16.65
N TRP A 115 5.64 -9.69 17.97
CA TRP A 115 6.74 -10.00 18.88
C TRP A 115 6.46 -11.18 19.82
N GLY A 116 5.23 -11.71 19.83
CA GLY A 116 4.80 -12.71 20.80
C GLY A 116 4.32 -12.10 22.13
N PRO A 117 3.97 -12.94 23.12
CA PRO A 117 3.17 -12.54 24.28
C PRO A 117 3.83 -11.52 25.22
N ARG A 118 5.15 -11.32 25.11
CA ARG A 118 5.90 -10.35 25.93
C ARG A 118 6.16 -9.02 25.21
N GLY A 119 5.65 -8.84 23.99
CA GLY A 119 6.08 -7.75 23.13
C GLY A 119 7.56 -7.90 22.74
N ARG A 120 8.14 -6.80 22.27
CA ARG A 120 9.54 -6.71 21.87
C ARG A 120 10.44 -6.89 23.09
N VAL A 121 11.37 -7.84 23.02
CA VAL A 121 12.35 -8.09 24.08
C VAL A 121 13.70 -7.50 23.67
N TYR A 122 14.24 -6.65 24.54
CA TYR A 122 15.58 -6.06 24.40
C TYR A 122 16.56 -6.73 25.36
N ASP A 123 17.81 -6.89 24.94
CA ASP A 123 18.88 -7.50 25.75
C ASP A 123 20.22 -6.77 25.54
N ASN A 124 21.30 -7.26 26.17
CA ASN A 124 22.62 -6.63 26.06
C ASN A 124 23.20 -6.65 24.63
N ARG A 125 22.77 -7.60 23.78
CA ARG A 125 23.21 -7.71 22.39
C ARG A 125 22.37 -6.80 21.48
N TYR A 126 21.09 -6.65 21.77
CA TYR A 126 20.14 -5.81 21.06
C TYR A 126 19.41 -4.89 22.05
N PRO A 127 20.11 -3.86 22.56
CA PRO A 127 19.53 -2.94 23.53
C PRO A 127 18.46 -2.07 22.89
N TYR A 128 17.57 -1.50 23.72
CA TYR A 128 16.71 -0.42 23.25
C TYR A 128 17.56 0.81 22.93
N GLU A 129 17.36 1.38 21.75
CA GLU A 129 18.16 2.49 21.23
C GLU A 129 17.41 3.81 21.13
N GLY A 130 16.14 3.82 21.56
CA GLY A 130 15.38 5.05 21.67
C GLY A 130 15.65 5.76 23.02
N PRO A 131 14.98 6.89 23.26
CA PRO A 131 14.00 7.53 22.37
C PRO A 131 14.66 8.12 21.11
N PHE A 132 13.92 8.13 20.00
CA PHE A 132 14.39 8.58 18.69
C PHE A 132 14.04 10.05 18.46
N LEU A 133 14.46 10.91 19.39
CA LEU A 133 14.03 12.32 19.43
C LEU A 133 14.63 13.18 18.31
N ASP A 134 15.70 12.72 17.66
CA ASP A 134 16.22 13.32 16.42
C ASP A 134 15.17 13.28 15.29
N ARG A 135 14.24 12.32 15.33
CA ARG A 135 13.14 12.21 14.36
C ARG A 135 11.92 13.01 14.75
N LYS A 136 11.94 13.75 15.86
CA LYS A 136 10.82 14.60 16.24
C LYS A 136 10.51 15.57 15.10
N PRO A 137 9.23 15.73 14.68
CA PRO A 137 8.90 16.66 13.61
C PRO A 137 9.40 18.06 13.92
N HIS A 138 9.83 18.77 12.87
CA HIS A 138 10.44 20.08 13.02
C HIS A 138 9.51 21.04 13.79
N PRO A 139 10.04 21.96 14.64
CA PRO A 139 9.20 22.85 15.45
C PRO A 139 8.23 23.71 14.63
N SER A 140 8.54 23.97 13.36
CA SER A 140 7.60 24.66 12.47
C SER A 140 6.32 23.87 12.22
N LEU A 141 6.33 22.55 12.34
CA LEU A 141 5.15 21.66 12.28
C LEU A 141 4.54 21.38 13.66
N GLY A 142 4.98 22.08 14.71
CA GLY A 142 4.43 21.90 16.07
C GLY A 142 5.04 20.76 16.87
N GLY A 143 6.12 20.12 16.41
CA GLY A 143 6.74 19.00 17.13
C GLY A 143 5.91 17.71 17.02
N PHE A 144 5.68 17.00 18.13
CA PHE A 144 4.75 15.86 18.17
C PHE A 144 3.31 16.35 18.08
N TYR A 145 2.93 16.76 16.88
CA TYR A 145 1.67 17.41 16.58
C TYR A 145 0.48 16.47 16.70
N LYS A 146 -0.71 17.04 16.94
CA LYS A 146 -1.97 16.30 16.80
C LYS A 146 -2.25 16.08 15.31
N ARG A 147 -2.53 14.84 14.91
CA ARG A 147 -2.71 14.46 13.50
C ARG A 147 -3.83 15.20 12.75
N ASP A 148 -4.81 15.74 13.47
CA ASP A 148 -5.92 16.54 12.93
C ASP A 148 -5.76 18.05 13.20
N ASP A 149 -4.55 18.53 13.51
CA ASP A 149 -4.28 19.97 13.67
C ASP A 149 -4.30 20.68 12.30
N PRO A 150 -5.23 21.62 12.05
CA PRO A 150 -5.34 22.32 10.78
C PRO A 150 -4.14 23.20 10.44
N GLN A 151 -3.42 23.73 11.44
CA GLN A 151 -2.21 24.53 11.18
C GLN A 151 -1.09 23.66 10.65
N VAL A 152 -0.97 22.44 11.19
CA VAL A 152 0.03 21.47 10.73
C VAL A 152 -0.31 20.96 9.35
N ALA A 153 -1.56 20.55 9.11
CA ALA A 153 -2.03 20.13 7.80
C ALA A 153 -1.74 21.20 6.71
N ARG A 154 -2.03 22.48 6.99
CA ARG A 154 -1.72 23.59 6.08
C ARG A 154 -0.23 23.69 5.78
N LYS A 155 0.64 23.59 6.80
CA LYS A 155 2.10 23.66 6.61
C LYS A 155 2.64 22.45 5.87
N GLN A 156 2.11 21.24 6.10
CA GLN A 156 2.47 20.06 5.35
C GLN A 156 2.16 20.24 3.87
N LEU A 157 0.97 20.73 3.52
CA LEU A 157 0.57 21.06 2.14
C LEU A 157 1.48 22.12 1.52
N GLU A 158 1.77 23.19 2.27
CA GLU A 158 2.69 24.25 1.84
C GLU A 158 4.08 23.69 1.53
N TYR A 159 4.66 22.91 2.45
CA TYR A 159 6.00 22.33 2.30
C TYR A 159 6.06 21.34 1.14
N MET A 160 5.05 20.47 0.98
CA MET A 160 5.01 19.60 -0.19
C MET A 160 5.06 20.43 -1.49
N LYS A 161 4.15 21.40 -1.63
CA LYS A 161 4.06 22.22 -2.84
C LYS A 161 5.32 23.04 -3.09
N SER A 162 5.82 23.76 -2.08
CA SER A 162 6.91 24.73 -2.23
C SER A 162 8.27 24.09 -2.48
N TYR A 163 8.42 22.79 -2.20
CA TYR A 163 9.65 22.03 -2.44
C TYR A 163 9.56 21.10 -3.65
N GLY A 164 8.51 21.23 -4.46
CA GLY A 164 8.41 20.56 -5.77
C GLY A 164 7.76 19.18 -5.74
N ILE A 165 7.00 18.85 -4.70
CA ILE A 165 6.09 17.70 -4.69
C ILE A 165 4.77 18.16 -5.31
N ASP A 166 4.28 17.41 -6.30
CA ASP A 166 3.11 17.78 -7.08
C ASP A 166 1.81 17.15 -6.54
N PHE A 167 1.92 15.97 -5.90
CA PHE A 167 0.78 15.31 -5.26
C PHE A 167 1.18 14.42 -4.08
N PHE A 168 0.22 14.10 -3.22
CA PHE A 168 0.36 13.03 -2.22
C PHE A 168 -0.62 11.89 -2.45
N ALA A 169 -0.17 10.65 -2.29
CA ALA A 169 -0.99 9.45 -2.30
C ALA A 169 -1.25 9.03 -0.84
N TYR A 170 -2.46 9.23 -0.35
CA TYR A 170 -2.82 8.97 1.05
C TYR A 170 -3.12 7.50 1.28
N ASN A 171 -2.44 6.87 2.24
CA ASN A 171 -2.74 5.51 2.67
C ASN A 171 -4.12 5.48 3.32
N TRP A 172 -5.07 4.93 2.56
CA TRP A 172 -6.50 4.94 2.89
C TRP A 172 -6.95 3.54 3.28
N PHE A 173 -7.69 3.44 4.38
CA PHE A 173 -8.10 2.17 4.99
C PHE A 173 -9.62 2.08 5.10
N PHE A 174 -10.13 0.86 5.03
CA PHE A 174 -11.57 0.58 5.12
C PHE A 174 -11.83 -0.73 5.85
N GLY A 175 -12.49 -0.65 7.00
CA GLY A 175 -12.83 -1.83 7.78
C GLY A 175 -14.13 -2.45 7.27
N ARG A 176 -14.08 -3.63 6.64
CA ARG A 176 -15.26 -4.25 5.98
C ARG A 176 -16.36 -4.75 6.91
N HIS A 177 -16.04 -5.03 8.17
CA HIS A 177 -16.89 -5.79 9.09
C HIS A 177 -17.80 -4.94 9.98
N TYR A 178 -17.67 -3.62 9.93
CA TYR A 178 -18.37 -2.73 10.84
C TYR A 178 -19.82 -2.46 10.44
N TYR A 179 -20.76 -3.06 11.16
CA TYR A 179 -22.15 -2.62 11.13
C TYR A 179 -22.37 -1.46 12.10
N TYR A 180 -23.06 -0.42 11.65
CA TYR A 180 -23.40 0.77 12.43
C TYR A 180 -24.86 1.15 12.25
N HIS A 181 -25.35 2.02 13.13
CA HIS A 181 -26.75 2.34 13.33
C HIS A 181 -27.00 3.82 12.99
N ARG A 182 -27.80 4.09 11.96
CA ARG A 182 -28.01 5.44 11.44
C ARG A 182 -28.83 6.32 12.38
N TYR A 183 -29.67 5.74 13.23
CA TYR A 183 -30.47 6.48 14.22
C TYR A 183 -29.72 6.71 15.53
N PHE A 184 -28.51 6.17 15.67
CA PHE A 184 -27.63 6.44 16.79
C PHE A 184 -26.76 7.67 16.49
N GLY A 185 -26.94 8.75 17.26
CA GLY A 185 -26.33 10.06 17.00
C GLY A 185 -24.81 10.04 16.70
N PRO A 186 -23.98 9.35 17.49
CA PRO A 186 -22.54 9.26 17.22
C PRO A 186 -22.16 8.59 15.89
N GLN A 187 -23.05 7.79 15.29
CA GLN A 187 -22.83 7.04 14.05
C GLN A 187 -23.64 7.59 12.86
N SER A 188 -24.53 8.56 13.08
CA SER A 188 -25.45 9.06 12.06
C SER A 188 -24.75 9.82 10.93
N THR A 189 -23.51 10.26 11.15
CA THR A 189 -22.68 10.97 10.15
C THR A 189 -21.78 10.03 9.35
N LEU A 190 -21.69 8.74 9.72
CA LEU A 190 -20.91 7.76 8.96
C LEU A 190 -21.51 7.59 7.57
N TYR A 191 -20.64 7.66 6.56
CA TYR A 191 -21.04 7.56 5.16
C TYR A 191 -21.80 6.25 4.89
N TYR A 192 -22.95 6.35 4.24
CA TYR A 192 -23.68 5.21 3.67
C TYR A 192 -24.27 5.68 2.35
N PRO A 193 -24.16 4.92 1.24
CA PRO A 193 -24.69 5.38 -0.04
C PRO A 193 -26.18 5.72 0.04
N GLU A 194 -26.57 6.79 -0.63
CA GLU A 194 -27.95 7.27 -0.57
C GLU A 194 -28.94 6.21 -1.08
N GLY A 195 -30.06 6.06 -0.38
CA GLY A 195 -31.12 5.10 -0.73
C GLY A 195 -30.78 3.63 -0.45
N TRP A 196 -29.60 3.29 0.06
CA TRP A 196 -29.28 1.91 0.44
C TRP A 196 -30.09 1.45 1.66
N GLN A 197 -30.40 0.16 1.70
CA GLN A 197 -31.27 -0.42 2.71
C GLN A 197 -30.68 -0.30 4.13
N ILE A 198 -31.56 0.02 5.07
CA ILE A 198 -31.31 0.01 6.51
C ILE A 198 -32.44 -0.77 7.19
N ASP A 199 -32.18 -1.32 8.37
CA ASP A 199 -33.20 -1.94 9.20
C ASP A 199 -33.74 -0.91 10.22
N PRO A 200 -34.95 -0.37 10.01
CA PRO A 200 -35.53 0.62 10.92
C PRO A 200 -35.88 0.02 12.29
N ASN A 201 -36.05 -1.31 12.41
CA ASN A 201 -36.35 -1.98 13.67
C ASN A 201 -35.10 -2.22 14.52
N ARG A 202 -33.91 -1.87 14.01
CA ARG A 202 -32.62 -2.00 14.70
C ARG A 202 -31.85 -0.68 14.65
N ASP A 203 -32.48 0.41 15.07
CA ASP A 203 -31.89 1.75 15.11
C ASP A 203 -31.29 2.21 13.76
N GLY A 204 -31.91 1.79 12.65
CA GLY A 204 -31.42 2.11 11.31
C GLY A 204 -30.10 1.41 11.00
N ARG A 205 -29.90 0.17 11.46
CA ARG A 205 -28.70 -0.62 11.16
C ARG A 205 -28.51 -0.72 9.65
N VAL A 206 -27.30 -0.45 9.17
CA VAL A 206 -26.99 -0.59 7.74
C VAL A 206 -27.06 -2.06 7.29
N ALA A 207 -27.59 -2.32 6.10
CA ALA A 207 -27.61 -3.66 5.53
C ALA A 207 -26.23 -4.10 4.99
N VAL A 208 -25.40 -3.16 4.55
CA VAL A 208 -24.04 -3.43 4.07
C VAL A 208 -23.01 -2.80 5.03
N PRO A 209 -22.15 -3.61 5.67
CA PRO A 209 -21.20 -3.11 6.65
C PRO A 209 -20.06 -2.32 6.01
N GLY A 210 -19.27 -1.73 6.88
CA GLY A 210 -17.96 -1.17 6.62
C GLY A 210 -17.92 0.35 6.60
N LEU A 211 -16.79 0.89 7.01
CA LEU A 211 -16.53 2.33 7.17
C LEU A 211 -15.06 2.64 6.92
N GLU A 212 -14.78 3.91 6.63
CA GLU A 212 -13.40 4.42 6.50
C GLU A 212 -12.70 4.43 7.86
N GLU A 213 -11.42 4.09 7.86
CA GLU A 213 -10.60 4.12 9.06
C GLU A 213 -9.46 5.14 8.92
N TRP A 214 -9.13 5.79 10.04
CA TRP A 214 -7.99 6.72 10.16
C TRP A 214 -8.03 7.86 9.12
N ASN A 215 -9.23 8.40 8.88
CA ASN A 215 -9.48 9.42 7.87
C ASN A 215 -9.56 10.84 8.43
N GLU A 216 -9.33 11.05 9.73
CA GLU A 216 -9.40 12.37 10.37
C GLU A 216 -8.33 13.30 9.80
N GLN A 217 -7.10 12.80 9.65
CA GLN A 217 -5.98 13.57 9.09
C GLN A 217 -6.21 13.92 7.61
N LEU A 218 -6.67 12.97 6.79
CA LEU A 218 -7.08 13.26 5.41
C LEU A 218 -8.18 14.33 5.37
N THR A 219 -9.18 14.23 6.24
CA THR A 219 -10.29 15.19 6.27
C THR A 219 -9.79 16.61 6.48
N VAL A 220 -8.88 16.82 7.45
CA VAL A 220 -8.32 18.14 7.73
C VAL A 220 -7.38 18.60 6.60
N LEU A 221 -6.55 17.72 6.03
CA LEU A 221 -5.74 18.04 4.86
C LEU A 221 -6.60 18.55 3.70
N LEU A 222 -7.69 17.87 3.37
CA LEU A 222 -8.57 18.27 2.28
C LEU A 222 -9.32 19.58 2.55
N GLN A 223 -9.75 19.80 3.80
CA GLN A 223 -10.38 21.06 4.22
C GLN A 223 -9.42 22.24 4.15
N GLU A 224 -8.16 22.07 4.57
CA GLU A 224 -7.16 23.13 4.47
C GLU A 224 -6.71 23.36 3.03
N ASN A 225 -6.61 22.30 2.21
CA ASN A 225 -6.28 22.42 0.79
C ASN A 225 -7.36 23.22 0.04
N GLU A 226 -8.64 22.96 0.31
CA GLU A 226 -9.78 23.64 -0.33
C GLU A 226 -9.83 25.15 -0.06
N LYS A 227 -9.26 25.60 1.07
CA LYS A 227 -9.12 27.03 1.40
C LYS A 227 -8.07 27.76 0.56
N LEU A 228 -7.17 27.02 -0.11
CA LEU A 228 -6.12 27.58 -0.95
C LEU A 228 -6.66 27.93 -2.34
N PRO A 229 -6.11 28.98 -2.99
CA PRO A 229 -6.33 29.23 -4.41
C PRO A 229 -6.03 27.99 -5.27
N PRO A 230 -6.77 27.72 -6.37
CA PRO A 230 -6.63 26.49 -7.15
C PRO A 230 -5.20 26.15 -7.60
N GLU A 231 -4.36 27.15 -7.89
CA GLU A 231 -2.97 26.98 -8.30
C GLU A 231 -2.04 26.54 -7.15
N LYS A 232 -2.42 26.84 -5.91
CA LYS A 232 -1.70 26.45 -4.69
C LYS A 232 -2.19 25.13 -4.11
N GLN A 233 -3.34 24.64 -4.56
CA GLN A 233 -3.85 23.35 -4.14
C GLN A 233 -2.87 22.22 -4.52
N MET A 234 -2.67 21.31 -3.57
CA MET A 234 -1.99 20.05 -3.81
C MET A 234 -2.96 19.10 -4.51
N LYS A 235 -2.47 18.37 -5.52
CA LYS A 235 -3.20 17.20 -6.00
C LYS A 235 -3.04 16.05 -5.01
N TRP A 236 -3.99 15.13 -4.99
CA TRP A 236 -3.88 13.96 -4.14
C TRP A 236 -4.62 12.75 -4.71
N ALA A 237 -4.23 11.55 -4.29
CA ALA A 237 -4.88 10.31 -4.70
C ALA A 237 -5.06 9.36 -3.52
N ILE A 238 -5.99 8.42 -3.66
CA ILE A 238 -6.11 7.29 -2.75
C ILE A 238 -5.00 6.29 -3.04
N ASN A 239 -4.27 5.90 -2.00
CA ASN A 239 -3.49 4.67 -1.95
C ASN A 239 -4.21 3.69 -1.03
N TRP A 240 -5.02 2.80 -1.61
CA TRP A 240 -5.83 1.88 -0.84
C TRP A 240 -4.95 0.79 -0.23
N CYS A 241 -4.79 0.87 1.08
CA CYS A 241 -4.21 -0.17 1.91
C CYS A 241 -5.35 -1.10 2.31
N ASP A 242 -5.45 -2.21 1.58
CA ASP A 242 -6.45 -3.23 1.89
C ASP A 242 -6.27 -3.78 3.31
N ASP A 243 -7.29 -4.50 3.81
CA ASP A 243 -7.38 -5.05 5.16
C ASP A 243 -6.04 -5.63 5.65
N SER A 244 -5.70 -5.48 6.92
CA SER A 244 -4.65 -6.32 7.52
C SER A 244 -5.17 -7.76 7.68
N ASP A 245 -4.31 -8.74 8.00
CA ASP A 245 -4.81 -10.08 8.35
C ASP A 245 -5.82 -10.00 9.51
N ASP A 246 -5.59 -9.14 10.50
CA ASP A 246 -6.53 -8.92 11.61
C ASP A 246 -7.90 -8.42 11.12
N ARG A 247 -7.93 -7.46 10.17
CA ARG A 247 -9.19 -6.96 9.59
C ARG A 247 -9.90 -8.02 8.76
N TRP A 248 -9.13 -8.84 8.01
CA TRP A 248 -9.67 -9.99 7.31
C TRP A 248 -10.26 -11.04 8.26
N ARG A 249 -9.61 -11.27 9.41
CA ARG A 249 -10.11 -12.14 10.48
C ARG A 249 -11.43 -11.63 11.06
N LEU A 250 -11.55 -10.31 11.27
CA LEU A 250 -12.80 -9.69 11.71
C LEU A 250 -13.91 -9.79 10.66
N TRP A 251 -13.57 -9.70 9.36
CA TRP A 251 -14.51 -9.93 8.27
C TRP A 251 -15.07 -11.35 8.28
N ILE A 252 -14.22 -12.37 8.36
CA ILE A 252 -14.68 -13.77 8.38
C ILE A 252 -15.39 -14.17 9.69
N ASP A 253 -15.26 -13.36 10.77
CA ASP A 253 -15.95 -13.52 12.05
C ASP A 253 -17.41 -13.01 12.05
N ILE A 254 -17.85 -12.30 11.00
CA ILE A 254 -19.21 -11.70 10.96
C ILE A 254 -20.30 -12.71 11.29
N GLY A 255 -20.23 -13.91 10.70
CA GLY A 255 -21.23 -14.96 10.86
C GLY A 255 -20.84 -16.07 11.83
N SER A 256 -19.85 -15.86 12.71
CA SER A 256 -19.44 -16.90 13.66
C SER A 256 -20.48 -17.10 14.77
N PRO A 257 -20.66 -18.32 15.31
CA PRO A 257 -21.55 -18.57 16.44
C PRO A 257 -21.25 -17.65 17.64
N GLU A 258 -19.98 -17.33 17.87
CA GLU A 258 -19.56 -16.40 18.91
C GLU A 258 -20.03 -14.96 18.64
N SER A 259 -19.92 -14.47 17.40
CA SER A 259 -20.43 -13.13 17.04
C SER A 259 -21.95 -13.02 17.13
N ILE A 260 -22.67 -14.07 16.72
CA ILE A 260 -24.14 -14.12 16.81
C ILE A 260 -24.59 -14.19 18.28
N SER A 261 -24.00 -15.09 19.07
CA SER A 261 -24.36 -15.25 20.49
C SER A 261 -24.01 -14.03 21.34
N ALA A 262 -22.95 -13.29 20.99
CA ALA A 262 -22.60 -12.02 21.62
C ALA A 262 -23.45 -10.83 21.16
N GLY A 263 -24.37 -11.02 20.19
CA GLY A 263 -25.20 -9.95 19.64
C GLY A 263 -24.44 -8.91 18.83
N ARG A 264 -23.21 -9.21 18.38
CA ARG A 264 -22.42 -8.30 17.52
C ARG A 264 -23.02 -8.23 16.11
N ASN A 265 -23.44 -9.39 15.63
CA ASN A 265 -24.07 -9.60 14.32
C ASN A 265 -25.32 -10.48 14.49
N TYR A 266 -26.13 -10.54 13.44
CA TYR A 266 -27.44 -11.19 13.47
C TYR A 266 -27.52 -12.43 12.59
N GLU A 267 -28.44 -13.33 12.92
CA GLU A 267 -28.66 -14.54 12.13
C GLU A 267 -28.89 -14.20 10.65
N GLY A 268 -28.19 -14.92 9.77
CA GLY A 268 -28.17 -14.68 8.32
C GLY A 268 -27.06 -13.73 7.85
N GLU A 269 -26.52 -12.85 8.71
CA GLU A 269 -25.33 -12.05 8.40
C GLU A 269 -24.12 -12.97 8.31
N LYS A 270 -23.53 -13.06 7.11
CA LYS A 270 -22.35 -13.89 6.87
C LYS A 270 -21.45 -13.24 5.82
N PRO A 271 -20.13 -13.45 5.92
CA PRO A 271 -19.16 -12.92 4.98
C PRO A 271 -19.15 -13.81 3.74
N ASP A 272 -20.21 -13.78 2.94
CA ASP A 272 -20.30 -14.52 1.68
C ASP A 272 -19.84 -13.70 0.47
N LYS A 273 -19.80 -14.35 -0.70
CA LYS A 273 -19.40 -13.73 -1.96
C LYS A 273 -20.26 -12.50 -2.30
N ALA A 274 -21.57 -12.57 -2.05
CA ALA A 274 -22.49 -11.49 -2.40
C ALA A 274 -22.24 -10.27 -1.52
N LEU A 275 -22.09 -10.46 -0.20
CA LEU A 275 -21.76 -9.38 0.72
C LEU A 275 -20.36 -8.80 0.43
N TYR A 276 -19.36 -9.64 0.14
CA TYR A 276 -18.02 -9.17 -0.22
C TYR A 276 -18.04 -8.24 -1.44
N LEU A 277 -18.77 -8.62 -2.50
CA LEU A 277 -18.94 -7.78 -3.68
C LEU A 277 -19.72 -6.50 -3.36
N LYS A 278 -20.77 -6.57 -2.53
CA LYS A 278 -21.53 -5.37 -2.10
C LYS A 278 -20.71 -4.40 -1.27
N VAL A 279 -19.81 -4.89 -0.43
CA VAL A 279 -18.86 -4.05 0.30
C VAL A 279 -17.86 -3.41 -0.66
N HIS A 280 -17.36 -4.13 -1.67
CA HIS A 280 -16.51 -3.55 -2.71
C HIS A 280 -17.21 -2.45 -3.53
N GLU A 281 -18.50 -2.64 -3.84
CA GLU A 281 -19.34 -1.60 -4.46
C GLU A 281 -19.48 -0.38 -3.55
N LYS A 282 -19.71 -0.59 -2.24
CA LYS A 282 -19.80 0.48 -1.25
C LYS A 282 -18.50 1.30 -1.18
N ILE A 283 -17.35 0.64 -1.18
CA ILE A 283 -16.02 1.28 -1.23
C ILE A 283 -15.89 2.16 -2.47
N THR A 284 -16.24 1.61 -3.65
CA THR A 284 -16.16 2.37 -4.91
C THR A 284 -17.12 3.58 -4.90
N GLN A 285 -18.36 3.39 -4.45
CA GLN A 285 -19.36 4.45 -4.39
C GLN A 285 -18.91 5.55 -3.42
N LEU A 286 -18.30 5.18 -2.29
CA LEU A 286 -17.69 6.12 -1.35
C LEU A 286 -16.64 7.00 -2.04
N TRP A 287 -15.71 6.40 -2.79
CA TRP A 287 -14.69 7.17 -3.50
C TRP A 287 -15.31 8.15 -4.49
N ILE A 288 -16.34 7.74 -5.22
CA ILE A 288 -17.05 8.57 -6.19
C ILE A 288 -17.71 9.77 -5.50
N ASP A 289 -18.46 9.50 -4.43
CA ASP A 289 -19.28 10.51 -3.78
C ASP A 289 -18.47 11.49 -2.94
N LYS A 290 -17.42 11.01 -2.28
CA LYS A 290 -16.60 11.81 -1.37
C LYS A 290 -15.37 12.44 -2.03
N TYR A 291 -14.76 11.78 -3.02
CA TYR A 291 -13.40 12.12 -3.45
C TYR A 291 -13.26 12.43 -4.94
N PHE A 292 -13.73 11.58 -5.86
CA PHE A 292 -13.40 11.71 -7.30
C PHE A 292 -13.95 12.97 -7.97
N LYS A 293 -15.00 13.57 -7.38
CA LYS A 293 -15.60 14.82 -7.86
C LYS A 293 -14.80 16.06 -7.46
N ARG A 294 -13.87 15.95 -6.52
CA ARG A 294 -13.03 17.10 -6.12
C ARG A 294 -12.12 17.54 -7.26
N SER A 295 -11.91 18.85 -7.39
CA SER A 295 -11.00 19.44 -8.39
C SER A 295 -9.54 19.13 -8.08
N ASP A 296 -9.20 18.94 -6.80
CA ASP A 296 -7.86 18.61 -6.30
C ASP A 296 -7.55 17.10 -6.32
N TYR A 297 -8.50 16.24 -6.69
CA TYR A 297 -8.23 14.81 -6.86
C TYR A 297 -7.37 14.57 -8.11
N LEU A 298 -6.35 13.72 -7.99
CA LEU A 298 -5.42 13.38 -9.05
C LEU A 298 -6.13 12.55 -10.14
N LYS A 299 -6.00 13.01 -11.38
CA LYS A 299 -6.59 12.37 -12.56
C LYS A 299 -5.49 12.12 -13.59
N SER A 300 -5.63 11.05 -14.36
CA SER A 300 -4.79 10.81 -15.54
C SER A 300 -5.08 11.83 -16.64
N GLU A 301 -4.21 11.88 -17.65
CA GLU A 301 -4.36 12.80 -18.80
C GLU A 301 -5.71 12.64 -19.52
N ASP A 302 -6.29 11.44 -19.53
CA ASP A 302 -7.62 11.16 -20.09
C ASP A 302 -8.79 11.61 -19.19
N GLY A 303 -8.51 12.06 -17.97
CA GLY A 303 -9.47 12.57 -16.98
C GLY A 303 -10.00 11.53 -15.99
N ARG A 304 -9.52 10.28 -16.00
CA ARG A 304 -9.94 9.26 -15.02
C ARG A 304 -9.27 9.50 -13.66
N PRO A 305 -9.99 9.37 -12.52
CA PRO A 305 -9.37 9.35 -11.20
C PRO A 305 -8.34 8.23 -11.11
N ILE A 306 -7.18 8.54 -10.51
CA ILE A 306 -6.13 7.56 -10.23
C ILE A 306 -6.36 6.96 -8.84
N VAL A 307 -6.26 5.64 -8.72
CA VAL A 307 -6.24 4.91 -7.45
C VAL A 307 -5.03 4.01 -7.43
N TYR A 308 -4.21 4.16 -6.39
CA TYR A 308 -3.12 3.25 -6.08
C TYR A 308 -3.66 2.10 -5.22
N ILE A 309 -3.24 0.87 -5.51
CA ILE A 309 -3.57 -0.32 -4.71
C ILE A 309 -2.29 -0.81 -4.04
N TYR A 310 -2.23 -0.64 -2.73
CA TYR A 310 -1.12 -1.10 -1.91
C TYR A 310 -1.16 -2.61 -1.75
N PHE A 311 -0.08 -3.29 -2.16
CA PHE A 311 0.06 -4.73 -2.05
C PHE A 311 -1.14 -5.50 -2.63
N PRO A 312 -1.37 -5.41 -3.96
CA PRO A 312 -2.54 -6.00 -4.61
C PRO A 312 -2.67 -7.51 -4.41
N GLN A 313 -1.59 -8.21 -4.05
CA GLN A 313 -1.57 -9.63 -3.71
C GLN A 313 -2.45 -9.97 -2.50
N ASP A 314 -2.63 -9.03 -1.56
CA ASP A 314 -3.46 -9.24 -0.37
C ASP A 314 -4.94 -9.21 -0.74
N THR A 315 -5.35 -8.22 -1.53
CA THR A 315 -6.70 -8.13 -2.11
C THR A 315 -6.99 -9.29 -3.05
N GLU A 316 -6.05 -9.65 -3.92
CA GLU A 316 -6.17 -10.81 -4.82
C GLU A 316 -6.41 -12.09 -4.02
N SER A 317 -5.61 -12.34 -2.98
CA SER A 317 -5.69 -13.55 -2.18
C SER A 317 -7.04 -13.72 -1.49
N ARG A 318 -7.61 -12.61 -0.98
CA ARG A 318 -8.91 -12.59 -0.29
C ARG A 318 -10.08 -12.66 -1.27
N ALA A 319 -9.99 -11.98 -2.41
CA ALA A 319 -10.98 -12.12 -3.48
C ALA A 319 -11.04 -13.56 -4.00
N ALA A 320 -9.87 -14.19 -4.19
CA ALA A 320 -9.76 -15.56 -4.67
C ALA A 320 -10.40 -16.59 -3.72
N PHE A 321 -10.49 -16.30 -2.41
CA PHE A 321 -11.23 -17.13 -1.46
C PHE A 321 -12.71 -17.28 -1.85
N TYR A 322 -13.32 -16.24 -2.42
CA TYR A 322 -14.68 -16.25 -2.95
C TYR A 322 -14.77 -16.61 -4.44
N GLY A 323 -13.67 -17.09 -5.04
CA GLY A 323 -13.61 -17.33 -6.49
C GLY A 323 -13.84 -16.05 -7.30
N ILE A 324 -13.38 -14.91 -6.80
CA ILE A 324 -13.40 -13.61 -7.50
C ILE A 324 -11.97 -13.31 -7.95
N THR A 325 -11.82 -12.89 -9.20
CA THR A 325 -10.50 -12.45 -9.71
C THR A 325 -10.26 -10.98 -9.39
N MET A 326 -8.99 -10.57 -9.33
CA MET A 326 -8.66 -9.15 -9.18
C MET A 326 -9.22 -8.30 -10.33
N ARG A 327 -9.23 -8.83 -11.56
CA ARG A 327 -9.85 -8.17 -12.72
C ARG A 327 -11.34 -7.91 -12.49
N GLU A 328 -12.08 -8.89 -12.00
CA GLU A 328 -13.51 -8.73 -11.71
C GLU A 328 -13.78 -7.60 -10.70
N LEU A 329 -12.95 -7.47 -9.66
CA LEU A 329 -13.07 -6.37 -8.70
C LEU A 329 -12.78 -5.01 -9.33
N LEU A 330 -11.66 -4.88 -10.03
CA LEU A 330 -11.27 -3.60 -10.63
C LEU A 330 -12.24 -3.18 -11.74
N ASP A 331 -12.70 -4.11 -12.57
CA ASP A 331 -13.67 -3.83 -13.63
C ASP A 331 -15.03 -3.47 -13.06
N ARG A 332 -15.47 -4.10 -11.95
CA ARG A 332 -16.67 -3.68 -11.23
C ARG A 332 -16.56 -2.22 -10.78
N SER A 333 -15.41 -1.80 -10.23
CA SER A 333 -15.22 -0.40 -9.83
C SER A 333 -15.24 0.56 -11.02
N LYS A 334 -14.62 0.19 -12.15
CA LYS A 334 -14.66 0.98 -13.40
C LYS A 334 -16.10 1.15 -13.90
N VAL A 335 -16.89 0.08 -13.93
CA VAL A 335 -18.29 0.10 -14.36
C VAL A 335 -19.13 1.02 -13.47
N ILE A 336 -18.96 0.98 -12.15
CA ILE A 336 -19.67 1.86 -11.22
C ILE A 336 -19.28 3.32 -11.45
N ALA A 337 -17.99 3.61 -11.67
CA ALA A 337 -17.53 4.95 -12.00
C ALA A 337 -18.17 5.47 -13.31
N VAL A 338 -18.24 4.64 -14.35
CA VAL A 338 -18.90 5.00 -15.62
C VAL A 338 -20.39 5.27 -15.43
N ARG A 339 -21.09 4.43 -14.68
CA ARG A 339 -22.52 4.64 -14.34
C ARG A 339 -22.76 5.93 -13.55
N ASN A 340 -21.76 6.41 -12.82
CA ASN A 340 -21.78 7.68 -12.10
C ASN A 340 -21.22 8.86 -12.92
N GLY A 341 -21.09 8.73 -14.24
CA GLY A 341 -20.70 9.81 -15.15
C GLY A 341 -19.20 10.11 -15.23
N LEU A 342 -18.35 9.22 -14.70
CA LEU A 342 -16.89 9.31 -14.86
C LEU A 342 -16.44 8.51 -16.08
N LYS A 343 -15.21 8.73 -16.57
CA LYS A 343 -14.64 7.96 -17.69
C LYS A 343 -14.10 6.58 -17.29
N GLY A 344 -14.34 6.13 -16.06
CA GLY A 344 -13.72 4.94 -15.45
C GLY A 344 -12.75 5.32 -14.32
N ILE A 345 -11.85 4.40 -13.97
CA ILE A 345 -10.79 4.57 -12.95
C ILE A 345 -9.49 4.03 -13.52
N LYS A 346 -8.36 4.71 -13.28
CA LYS A 346 -7.02 4.20 -13.58
C LYS A 346 -6.42 3.59 -12.31
N PHE A 347 -6.12 2.29 -12.33
CA PHE A 347 -5.53 1.59 -11.19
C PHE A 347 -4.04 1.37 -11.36
N ILE A 348 -3.26 1.68 -10.32
CA ILE A 348 -1.80 1.50 -10.29
C ILE A 348 -1.45 0.57 -9.13
N ALA A 349 -0.70 -0.49 -9.43
CA ALA A 349 -0.24 -1.41 -8.42
C ALA A 349 0.96 -0.83 -7.67
N VAL A 350 0.90 -0.77 -6.34
CA VAL A 350 2.05 -0.50 -5.48
C VAL A 350 2.54 -1.85 -4.94
N ALA A 351 3.57 -2.40 -5.58
CA ALA A 351 4.01 -3.77 -5.34
C ALA A 351 5.53 -3.87 -5.19
N SER A 352 5.94 -4.62 -4.18
CA SER A 352 7.31 -5.11 -3.97
C SER A 352 7.23 -6.47 -3.28
N GLY A 353 8.31 -7.25 -3.33
CA GLY A 353 8.34 -8.55 -2.68
C GLY A 353 9.62 -9.32 -2.90
N ALA A 354 9.69 -10.50 -2.28
CA ALA A 354 10.84 -11.41 -2.37
C ALA A 354 11.15 -11.82 -3.82
N MET A 355 12.44 -11.89 -4.15
CA MET A 355 12.90 -12.22 -5.51
C MET A 355 13.71 -13.51 -5.59
N LEU A 356 14.17 -14.08 -4.47
CA LEU A 356 14.97 -15.31 -4.49
C LEU A 356 14.10 -16.55 -4.22
N PRO A 357 14.38 -17.70 -4.87
CA PRO A 357 13.66 -18.95 -4.61
C PRO A 357 13.63 -19.36 -3.13
N ARG A 358 14.73 -19.14 -2.39
CA ARG A 358 14.83 -19.43 -0.94
C ARG A 358 13.90 -18.58 -0.08
N GLU A 359 13.46 -17.43 -0.60
CA GLU A 359 12.56 -16.48 0.08
C GLU A 359 11.09 -16.70 -0.32
N ARG A 360 10.78 -17.72 -1.14
CA ARG A 360 9.42 -17.93 -1.66
C ARG A 360 8.35 -18.05 -0.56
N GLN A 361 8.72 -18.52 0.63
CA GLN A 361 7.82 -18.54 1.79
C GLN A 361 7.33 -17.14 2.22
N TYR A 362 8.09 -16.09 1.90
CA TYR A 362 7.73 -14.67 2.07
C TYR A 362 7.29 -14.01 0.76
N GLY A 363 7.11 -14.81 -0.31
CA GLY A 363 6.61 -14.35 -1.58
C GLY A 363 5.16 -13.88 -1.51
N MET A 364 4.73 -13.25 -2.58
CA MET A 364 3.43 -12.62 -2.75
C MET A 364 2.34 -13.68 -2.91
N PRO A 365 1.44 -13.87 -1.93
CA PRO A 365 0.39 -14.89 -2.02
C PRO A 365 -0.62 -14.56 -3.10
N THR A 366 -1.31 -15.58 -3.61
CA THR A 366 -2.37 -15.38 -4.61
C THR A 366 -3.70 -16.00 -4.18
N GLN A 367 -3.73 -16.60 -2.99
CA GLN A 367 -4.90 -17.23 -2.42
C GLN A 367 -4.80 -17.23 -0.89
N TRP A 368 -5.93 -16.97 -0.22
CA TRP A 368 -6.12 -17.29 1.18
C TRP A 368 -6.95 -18.57 1.32
N ARG A 369 -6.56 -19.45 2.24
CA ARG A 369 -7.23 -20.74 2.49
C ARG A 369 -7.56 -20.87 3.97
N ALA A 370 -8.84 -21.14 4.29
CA ALA A 370 -9.26 -21.44 5.65
C ALA A 370 -8.62 -22.74 6.15
N ASN A 371 -8.28 -22.80 7.44
CA ASN A 371 -7.79 -24.02 8.09
C ASN A 371 -8.90 -25.10 8.16
N ASN A 372 -10.14 -24.66 8.36
CA ASN A 372 -11.34 -25.48 8.34
C ASN A 372 -12.42 -24.75 7.53
N SER A 373 -12.93 -25.37 6.46
CA SER A 373 -13.95 -24.76 5.60
C SER A 373 -15.32 -24.57 6.27
N LYS A 374 -15.58 -25.30 7.36
CA LYS A 374 -16.82 -25.17 8.14
C LYS A 374 -16.72 -24.13 9.26
N GLU A 375 -15.50 -23.78 9.67
CA GLU A 375 -15.22 -22.87 10.79
C GLU A 375 -14.19 -21.82 10.35
N ILE A 376 -14.49 -21.11 9.27
CA ILE A 376 -13.56 -20.19 8.61
C ILE A 376 -13.03 -19.10 9.56
N TRP A 377 -13.83 -18.67 10.54
CA TRP A 377 -13.46 -17.69 11.55
C TRP A 377 -12.33 -18.13 12.49
N ARG A 378 -12.03 -19.44 12.55
CA ARG A 378 -10.87 -19.96 13.30
C ARG A 378 -9.52 -19.70 12.62
N GLY A 379 -9.53 -19.13 11.42
CA GLY A 379 -8.35 -18.66 10.72
C GLY A 379 -7.98 -19.47 9.49
N GLY A 380 -6.87 -19.08 8.88
CA GLY A 380 -6.40 -19.64 7.61
C GLY A 380 -4.99 -19.15 7.28
N GLN A 381 -4.56 -19.43 6.06
CA GLN A 381 -3.20 -19.17 5.60
C GLN A 381 -3.20 -18.62 4.18
N TYR A 382 -2.27 -17.69 3.95
CA TYR A 382 -1.92 -17.21 2.62
C TYR A 382 -1.00 -18.21 1.92
N VAL A 383 -1.42 -18.68 0.74
CA VAL A 383 -0.77 -19.75 -0.05
C VAL A 383 -0.50 -19.29 -1.49
N ASN A 384 0.08 -20.20 -2.30
CA ASN A 384 0.41 -19.96 -3.72
C ASN A 384 1.31 -18.74 -3.92
N ARG A 385 2.39 -18.67 -3.14
CA ARG A 385 3.31 -17.54 -3.10
C ARG A 385 4.19 -17.46 -4.35
N LEU A 386 4.10 -16.33 -5.03
CA LEU A 386 4.91 -15.96 -6.18
C LEU A 386 6.09 -15.09 -5.76
N LEU A 387 7.22 -15.26 -6.42
CA LEU A 387 8.29 -14.27 -6.34
C LEU A 387 7.87 -13.02 -7.12
N PHE A 388 8.39 -11.87 -6.73
CA PHE A 388 8.01 -10.58 -7.30
C PHE A 388 8.17 -10.55 -8.82
N GLN A 389 9.24 -11.15 -9.35
CA GLN A 389 9.47 -11.26 -10.79
C GLN A 389 8.42 -12.08 -11.57
N ASN A 390 7.70 -12.96 -10.88
CA ASN A 390 6.64 -13.79 -11.45
C ASN A 390 5.24 -13.19 -11.23
N TYR A 391 5.11 -12.33 -10.21
CA TYR A 391 3.86 -11.65 -9.91
C TYR A 391 3.61 -10.49 -10.89
N VAL A 392 4.62 -9.62 -11.08
CA VAL A 392 4.50 -8.38 -11.87
C VAL A 392 3.95 -8.57 -13.30
N PRO A 393 4.38 -9.57 -14.09
CA PRO A 393 3.83 -9.79 -15.44
C PRO A 393 2.31 -9.99 -15.49
N ARG A 394 1.67 -10.37 -14.38
CA ARG A 394 0.22 -10.62 -14.30
C ARG A 394 -0.60 -9.34 -14.10
N LEU A 395 0.02 -8.24 -13.65
CA LEU A 395 -0.69 -7.02 -13.22
C LEU A 395 -1.59 -6.43 -14.31
N LYS A 396 -1.10 -6.31 -15.55
CA LYS A 396 -1.94 -5.85 -16.67
C LYS A 396 -3.14 -6.77 -16.90
N GLY A 397 -2.90 -8.08 -16.81
CA GLY A 397 -3.93 -9.12 -16.86
C GLY A 397 -4.96 -9.00 -15.73
N MET A 398 -4.61 -8.41 -14.59
CA MET A 398 -5.52 -8.14 -13.47
C MET A 398 -6.29 -6.83 -13.61
N GLY A 399 -6.04 -6.02 -14.64
CA GLY A 399 -6.72 -4.75 -14.88
C GLY A 399 -6.01 -3.51 -14.36
N PHE A 400 -4.75 -3.65 -13.93
CA PHE A 400 -3.86 -2.52 -13.62
C PHE A 400 -3.30 -1.88 -14.90
N GLU A 401 -3.02 -0.59 -14.82
CA GLU A 401 -2.45 0.24 -15.89
C GLU A 401 -1.12 0.88 -15.48
N GLY A 402 -0.57 0.45 -14.34
CA GLY A 402 0.76 0.85 -13.92
C GLY A 402 1.29 0.05 -12.74
N LEU A 403 2.59 0.19 -12.51
CA LEU A 403 3.35 -0.35 -11.40
C LEU A 403 4.18 0.76 -10.77
N THR A 404 4.22 0.76 -9.45
CA THR A 404 5.23 1.45 -8.66
C THR A 404 5.52 0.61 -7.41
N ALA A 405 6.32 1.12 -6.48
CA ALA A 405 6.57 0.46 -5.22
C ALA A 405 6.64 1.45 -4.07
N TYR A 406 6.36 0.92 -2.89
CA TYR A 406 6.52 1.64 -1.64
C TYR A 406 8.00 1.66 -1.24
N VAL A 407 8.55 0.49 -0.90
CA VAL A 407 9.98 0.28 -0.63
C VAL A 407 10.45 -1.01 -1.30
N TYR A 408 11.66 -1.00 -1.87
CA TYR A 408 12.37 -2.20 -2.32
C TYR A 408 13.44 -2.58 -1.30
N HIS A 409 13.28 -3.72 -0.64
CA HIS A 409 14.22 -4.18 0.40
C HIS A 409 15.48 -4.87 -0.14
N ASN A 410 15.40 -5.46 -1.34
CA ASN A 410 16.51 -6.14 -2.01
C ASN A 410 16.28 -6.19 -3.52
N PHE A 411 17.29 -6.61 -4.28
CA PHE A 411 17.15 -7.02 -5.69
C PHE A 411 17.95 -8.30 -5.92
N LEU A 412 17.27 -9.44 -6.06
CA LEU A 412 17.92 -10.76 -6.10
C LEU A 412 18.87 -10.92 -4.90
N SER A 413 20.17 -11.13 -5.12
CA SER A 413 21.18 -11.27 -4.07
C SER A 413 21.77 -9.95 -3.57
N LEU A 414 21.30 -8.80 -4.07
CA LEU A 414 21.72 -7.49 -3.60
C LEU A 414 20.83 -7.03 -2.45
N GLU A 415 21.41 -6.82 -1.28
CA GLU A 415 20.72 -6.44 -0.04
C GLU A 415 20.96 -4.98 0.31
N ASN A 416 19.97 -4.30 0.88
CA ASN A 416 20.10 -2.92 1.37
C ASN A 416 20.82 -2.88 2.74
N ARG A 417 22.15 -3.03 2.78
CA ARG A 417 22.94 -2.91 4.03
C ARG A 417 23.49 -1.50 4.28
N SER A 418 23.43 -0.67 3.26
CA SER A 418 23.82 0.74 3.29
C SER A 418 22.98 1.51 2.29
N PHE A 419 22.98 2.84 2.38
CA PHE A 419 22.23 3.64 1.40
C PHE A 419 22.81 3.53 -0.01
N ASN A 420 24.13 3.29 -0.14
CA ASN A 420 24.75 3.00 -1.43
C ASN A 420 24.25 1.67 -2.02
N ASP A 421 24.09 0.64 -1.18
CA ASP A 421 23.48 -0.62 -1.62
C ASP A 421 22.04 -0.42 -2.06
N MET A 422 21.25 0.33 -1.27
CA MET A 422 19.88 0.68 -1.61
C MET A 422 19.80 1.43 -2.94
N ARG A 423 20.72 2.34 -3.25
CA ARG A 423 20.75 2.99 -4.57
C ARG A 423 20.94 1.97 -5.69
N ARG A 424 21.84 0.98 -5.52
CA ARG A 424 22.09 -0.07 -6.51
C ARG A 424 20.92 -1.03 -6.68
N THR A 425 20.25 -1.42 -5.59
CA THR A 425 19.06 -2.30 -5.67
C THR A 425 17.91 -1.59 -6.37
N TYR A 426 17.67 -0.31 -6.04
CA TYR A 426 16.66 0.52 -6.70
C TYR A 426 16.95 0.69 -8.19
N GLN A 427 18.17 1.08 -8.57
CA GLN A 427 18.57 1.15 -9.99
C GLN A 427 18.37 -0.18 -10.73
N SER A 428 18.57 -1.31 -10.05
CA SER A 428 18.36 -2.64 -10.65
C SER A 428 16.89 -2.95 -10.89
N HIS A 429 16.01 -2.64 -9.92
CA HIS A 429 14.55 -2.71 -10.11
C HIS A 429 14.07 -1.78 -11.21
N TRP A 430 14.52 -0.53 -11.17
CA TRP A 430 14.21 0.49 -12.16
C TRP A 430 14.51 0.03 -13.57
N ASN A 431 15.75 -0.41 -13.83
CA ASN A 431 16.14 -0.93 -15.14
C ASN A 431 15.31 -2.14 -15.53
N ARG A 432 15.07 -3.09 -14.61
CA ARG A 432 14.27 -4.29 -14.90
C ARG A 432 12.86 -3.93 -15.36
N TRP A 433 12.16 -3.09 -14.61
CA TRP A 433 10.74 -2.83 -14.85
C TRP A 433 10.50 -1.82 -15.96
N SER A 434 11.32 -0.77 -16.05
CA SER A 434 11.27 0.13 -17.20
C SER A 434 11.54 -0.60 -18.51
N GLU A 435 12.51 -1.53 -18.53
CA GLU A 435 12.81 -2.33 -19.72
C GLU A 435 11.71 -3.34 -20.04
N PHE A 436 11.07 -3.93 -19.03
CA PHE A 436 9.96 -4.86 -19.21
C PHE A 436 8.74 -4.17 -19.87
N TYR A 437 8.41 -2.95 -19.45
CA TYR A 437 7.24 -2.20 -19.96
C TYR A 437 7.57 -1.21 -21.10
N LYS A 438 8.82 -1.13 -21.57
CA LYS A 438 9.25 -0.15 -22.59
C LYS A 438 8.45 -0.15 -23.90
N ASN A 439 7.84 -1.29 -24.25
CA ASN A 439 7.07 -1.46 -25.48
C ASN A 439 5.55 -1.39 -25.24
N ASP A 440 5.12 -1.02 -24.03
CA ASP A 440 3.72 -0.98 -23.63
C ASP A 440 3.35 0.42 -23.11
N PRO A 441 3.03 1.38 -24.00
CA PRO A 441 2.71 2.76 -23.61
C PRO A 441 1.41 2.89 -22.81
N ASN A 442 0.70 1.78 -22.57
CA ASN A 442 -0.52 1.73 -21.78
C ASN A 442 -0.29 1.22 -20.36
N PHE A 443 0.95 0.88 -19.99
CA PHE A 443 1.30 0.44 -18.65
C PHE A 443 2.50 1.23 -18.12
N GLU A 444 2.24 2.15 -17.19
CA GLU A 444 3.28 3.03 -16.67
C GLU A 444 4.07 2.38 -15.54
N TYR A 445 5.40 2.51 -15.56
CA TYR A 445 6.22 2.20 -14.39
C TYR A 445 6.67 3.51 -13.74
N GLN A 446 5.98 3.90 -12.67
CA GLN A 446 6.31 5.11 -11.92
C GLN A 446 7.50 4.84 -11.02
N VAL A 447 8.61 5.54 -11.23
CA VAL A 447 9.92 5.24 -10.63
C VAL A 447 9.88 5.47 -9.10
N PRO A 448 9.97 4.43 -8.27
CA PRO A 448 9.89 4.58 -6.82
C PRO A 448 11.24 4.97 -6.22
N VAL A 449 11.24 5.83 -5.20
CA VAL A 449 12.44 6.30 -4.49
C VAL A 449 12.19 6.28 -2.99
N ALA A 450 13.07 5.65 -2.20
CA ALA A 450 13.07 5.78 -0.74
C ALA A 450 14.24 6.65 -0.24
N MET A 451 14.02 7.42 0.84
CA MET A 451 15.06 8.20 1.51
C MET A 451 16.03 7.31 2.29
N GLY A 452 15.59 6.14 2.74
CA GLY A 452 16.36 5.22 3.56
C GLY A 452 15.43 4.20 4.22
N TRP A 453 15.94 3.52 5.24
CA TRP A 453 15.19 2.56 6.04
C TRP A 453 15.80 2.40 7.43
N ASP A 454 14.97 2.46 8.47
CA ASP A 454 15.38 2.18 9.83
C ASP A 454 14.17 1.89 10.75
N TYR A 455 13.90 0.60 10.94
CA TYR A 455 12.75 0.08 11.68
C TYR A 455 12.94 0.08 13.21
N ARG A 456 14.07 0.61 13.72
CA ARG A 456 14.36 0.62 15.16
C ARG A 456 13.29 1.30 16.03
N PRO A 457 12.60 2.39 15.62
CA PRO A 457 11.46 2.92 16.37
C PRO A 457 10.33 1.93 16.61
N ALA A 458 10.11 1.02 15.67
CA ALA A 458 9.09 -0.02 15.78
C ALA A 458 9.61 -1.31 16.44
N GLY A 459 10.88 -1.37 16.85
CA GLY A 459 11.48 -2.54 17.50
C GLY A 459 12.75 -3.08 16.82
N GLY A 460 13.04 -2.62 15.60
CA GLY A 460 14.17 -3.09 14.78
C GLY A 460 13.97 -4.49 14.23
N THR A 461 14.85 -4.93 13.34
CA THR A 461 14.72 -6.20 12.60
C THR A 461 15.54 -7.34 13.20
N TRP A 462 16.06 -7.18 14.43
CA TRP A 462 16.82 -8.23 15.13
C TRP A 462 15.94 -9.44 15.52
N PRO A 463 16.50 -10.67 15.55
CA PRO A 463 15.70 -11.88 15.64
C PRO A 463 14.88 -11.98 16.92
N GLN A 464 13.60 -12.35 16.77
CA GLN A 464 12.72 -12.79 17.85
C GLN A 464 11.95 -14.02 17.37
N THR A 465 11.77 -15.01 18.25
CA THR A 465 11.24 -16.36 17.93
C THR A 465 9.86 -16.37 17.27
N THR A 466 9.12 -15.28 17.44
CA THR A 466 7.83 -15.00 16.83
C THR A 466 7.98 -13.61 16.23
N GLY A 467 8.00 -13.49 14.89
CA GLY A 467 8.07 -12.19 14.22
C GLY A 467 8.57 -12.17 12.78
N PHE A 468 8.81 -10.95 12.30
CA PHE A 468 9.31 -10.62 10.96
C PHE A 468 10.62 -11.36 10.66
N PRO A 469 10.92 -11.71 9.38
CA PRO A 469 12.23 -12.25 9.01
C PRO A 469 13.32 -11.38 9.60
N SER A 470 14.18 -11.98 10.41
CA SER A 470 15.24 -11.26 11.10
C SER A 470 16.28 -10.78 10.09
N GLU A 471 16.32 -9.47 9.81
CA GLU A 471 17.27 -8.86 8.88
C GLU A 471 17.96 -7.63 9.50
N PRO A 472 18.56 -7.77 10.69
CA PRO A 472 19.13 -6.67 11.46
C PRO A 472 20.13 -5.80 10.69
N GLU A 473 20.85 -6.38 9.74
CA GLU A 473 21.78 -5.68 8.87
C GLU A 473 21.12 -4.69 7.91
N LYS A 474 19.78 -4.71 7.81
CA LYS A 474 18.98 -3.79 6.99
C LYS A 474 18.43 -2.61 7.78
N ASP A 475 18.57 -2.59 9.10
CA ASP A 475 18.36 -1.36 9.88
C ASP A 475 19.50 -0.36 9.62
N ARG A 476 19.25 0.93 9.86
CA ARG A 476 20.24 2.03 9.71
C ARG A 476 20.71 2.31 8.29
N VAL A 477 19.85 2.08 7.32
CA VAL A 477 20.09 2.49 5.94
C VAL A 477 19.75 3.98 5.80
N HIS A 478 20.69 4.83 6.20
CA HIS A 478 20.49 6.29 6.22
C HIS A 478 21.15 6.98 5.03
N SER A 479 20.45 7.95 4.45
CA SER A 479 21.00 8.91 3.50
C SER A 479 21.29 10.25 4.16
N ASN A 480 21.82 11.18 3.37
CA ASN A 480 21.87 12.60 3.70
C ASN A 480 21.43 13.39 2.47
N LYS A 481 21.40 14.73 2.55
CA LYS A 481 21.02 15.60 1.44
C LYS A 481 21.73 15.23 0.13
N ALA A 482 23.05 15.08 0.16
CA ALA A 482 23.85 14.84 -1.04
C ALA A 482 23.59 13.46 -1.65
N THR A 483 23.56 12.40 -0.83
CA THR A 483 23.34 11.05 -1.35
C THR A 483 21.90 10.83 -1.80
N PHE A 484 20.92 11.42 -1.12
CA PHE A 484 19.52 11.39 -1.54
C PHE A 484 19.30 12.17 -2.83
N LYS A 485 19.86 13.38 -2.96
CA LYS A 485 19.87 14.15 -4.20
C LYS A 485 20.40 13.32 -5.37
N ALA A 486 21.54 12.65 -5.20
CA ALA A 486 22.11 11.81 -6.24
C ALA A 486 21.18 10.65 -6.65
N LYS A 487 20.43 10.06 -5.70
CA LYS A 487 19.40 9.04 -5.99
C LYS A 487 18.22 9.62 -6.78
N LEU A 488 17.78 10.84 -6.45
CA LEU A 488 16.72 11.55 -7.19
C LEU A 488 17.17 11.90 -8.62
N GLU A 489 18.41 12.32 -8.81
CA GLU A 489 18.99 12.58 -10.14
C GLU A 489 19.05 11.30 -10.99
N ASP A 490 19.44 10.17 -10.40
CA ASP A 490 19.40 8.86 -11.07
C ASP A 490 17.97 8.47 -11.48
N ALA A 491 17.01 8.64 -10.56
CA ALA A 491 15.59 8.35 -10.82
C ALA A 491 15.03 9.21 -11.94
N LYS A 492 15.31 10.51 -11.92
CA LYS A 492 14.94 11.46 -12.97
C LYS A 492 15.49 11.05 -14.33
N LYS A 493 16.80 10.78 -14.41
CA LYS A 493 17.46 10.37 -15.66
C LYS A 493 16.84 9.11 -16.24
N LEU A 494 16.49 8.13 -15.39
CA LEU A 494 15.84 6.91 -15.83
C LEU A 494 14.40 7.17 -16.30
N SER A 495 13.63 7.96 -15.56
CA SER A 495 12.27 8.32 -15.94
C SER A 495 12.24 9.04 -17.29
N GLU A 496 13.10 10.04 -17.50
CA GLU A 496 13.23 10.76 -18.78
C GLU A 496 13.60 9.82 -19.94
N LYS A 497 14.48 8.83 -19.71
CA LYS A 497 14.86 7.83 -20.72
C LYS A 497 13.67 7.01 -21.21
N TYR A 498 12.75 6.65 -20.32
CA TYR A 498 11.64 5.74 -20.59
C TYR A 498 10.27 6.44 -20.66
N GLN A 499 10.26 7.77 -20.66
CA GLN A 499 9.07 8.60 -20.51
C GLN A 499 7.95 8.29 -21.52
N SER A 500 8.31 7.98 -22.76
CA SER A 500 7.36 7.70 -23.84
C SER A 500 6.54 6.43 -23.63
N SER A 501 7.00 5.51 -22.77
CA SER A 501 6.34 4.23 -22.48
C SER A 501 5.90 4.10 -21.03
N ASN A 502 6.74 4.57 -20.11
CA ASN A 502 6.57 4.33 -18.67
C ASN A 502 5.95 5.53 -17.93
N GLY A 503 5.63 6.62 -18.63
CA GLY A 503 5.17 7.88 -18.02
C GLY A 503 6.29 8.69 -17.38
N SER A 504 5.95 9.81 -16.74
CA SER A 504 6.92 10.74 -16.13
C SER A 504 6.72 10.91 -14.62
N THR A 505 6.23 9.87 -13.93
CA THR A 505 5.95 9.94 -12.48
C THR A 505 7.08 9.33 -11.67
N ILE A 506 7.53 10.05 -10.65
CA ILE A 506 8.45 9.57 -9.63
C ILE A 506 7.68 9.53 -8.30
N MET A 507 7.67 8.36 -7.65
CA MET A 507 6.99 8.14 -6.37
C MET A 507 8.01 8.09 -5.23
N ILE A 508 7.95 9.04 -4.31
CA ILE A 508 8.81 9.08 -3.14
C ILE A 508 8.09 8.42 -1.96
N CYS A 509 8.70 7.40 -1.38
CA CYS A 509 8.36 6.97 -0.04
C CYS A 509 9.34 7.58 0.97
N CYS A 510 8.86 8.25 2.01
CA CYS A 510 7.47 8.67 2.26
C CYS A 510 7.45 10.05 2.91
N TRP A 511 6.27 10.71 2.96
CA TRP A 511 6.13 11.99 3.67
C TRP A 511 6.49 11.77 5.15
N ASN A 512 5.79 10.87 5.83
CA ASN A 512 5.81 10.76 7.29
C ASN A 512 5.80 9.31 7.81
N GLU A 513 6.41 8.33 7.11
CA GLU A 513 6.56 6.96 7.64
C GLU A 513 7.67 6.89 8.70
N TYR A 514 7.35 7.37 9.90
CA TYR A 514 8.30 7.51 11.01
C TYR A 514 8.77 6.18 11.59
N LEU A 515 7.88 5.19 11.65
CA LEU A 515 8.14 3.90 12.29
C LEU A 515 9.12 3.04 11.49
N GLU A 516 9.13 3.18 10.17
CA GLU A 516 10.11 2.54 9.28
C GLU A 516 11.33 3.41 8.99
N GLY A 517 11.39 4.62 9.54
CA GLY A 517 12.52 5.54 9.34
C GLY A 517 12.67 6.06 7.92
N ASN A 518 11.61 5.99 7.11
CA ASN A 518 11.59 6.41 5.71
C ASN A 518 10.66 7.61 5.51
N HIS A 519 11.02 8.76 6.08
CA HIS A 519 10.21 9.99 6.07
C HIS A 519 11.02 11.20 5.59
N ILE A 520 10.45 12.00 4.69
CA ILE A 520 11.03 13.25 4.19
C ILE A 520 10.46 14.49 4.87
N GLU A 521 9.41 14.34 5.68
CA GLU A 521 8.86 15.38 6.53
C GLU A 521 9.99 15.98 7.41
N PRO A 522 10.12 17.32 7.48
CA PRO A 522 11.18 17.95 8.27
C PRO A 522 11.18 17.49 9.73
N THR A 523 12.37 17.20 10.25
CA THR A 523 12.60 16.81 11.66
C THR A 523 13.61 17.74 12.33
N GLU A 524 13.74 17.66 13.65
CA GLU A 524 14.82 18.33 14.40
C GLU A 524 16.22 17.82 13.99
N GLY A 525 16.33 16.55 13.59
CA GLY A 525 17.61 15.93 13.21
C GLY A 525 18.09 16.30 11.80
N HIS A 526 17.22 16.25 10.78
CA HIS A 526 17.61 16.51 9.38
C HIS A 526 17.14 17.85 8.81
N GLY A 527 16.34 18.62 9.56
CA GLY A 527 15.79 19.89 9.11
C GLY A 527 15.02 19.75 7.80
N PHE A 528 15.34 20.58 6.80
CA PHE A 528 14.70 20.55 5.48
C PHE A 528 15.51 19.80 4.41
N SER A 529 16.57 19.08 4.82
CA SER A 529 17.57 18.50 3.90
C SER A 529 16.98 17.68 2.75
N TYR A 530 15.97 16.84 3.02
CA TYR A 530 15.34 16.01 1.99
C TYR A 530 14.44 16.80 1.05
N LEU A 531 13.67 17.76 1.59
CA LEU A 531 12.85 18.64 0.77
C LEU A 531 13.70 19.55 -0.13
N GLU A 532 14.81 20.07 0.39
CA GLU A 532 15.77 20.86 -0.40
C GLU A 532 16.38 20.05 -1.54
N ALA A 533 16.72 18.77 -1.31
CA ALA A 533 17.19 17.89 -2.38
C ALA A 533 16.14 17.71 -3.49
N ILE A 534 14.87 17.55 -3.13
CA ILE A 534 13.76 17.46 -4.11
C ILE A 534 13.64 18.77 -4.89
N LYS A 535 13.67 19.90 -4.19
CA LYS A 535 13.60 21.24 -4.80
C LYS A 535 14.72 21.48 -5.80
N GLU A 536 15.96 21.15 -5.45
CA GLU A 536 17.13 21.32 -6.33
C GLU A 536 17.04 20.46 -7.61
N VAL A 537 16.47 19.25 -7.51
CA VAL A 537 16.38 18.32 -8.65
C VAL A 537 15.19 18.64 -9.55
N PHE A 538 14.02 18.91 -8.96
CA PHE A 538 12.76 18.99 -9.69
C PHE A 538 12.20 20.40 -9.83
N LEU A 539 12.46 21.34 -8.91
CA LEU A 539 11.80 22.66 -8.96
C LEU A 539 12.72 23.77 -9.50
N GLU A 540 13.94 23.88 -9.01
CA GLU A 540 14.88 24.93 -9.44
C GLU A 540 15.22 24.81 -10.93
N ARG A 541 15.33 23.58 -11.43
CA ARG A 541 15.50 23.32 -12.87
C ARG A 541 14.25 23.64 -13.70
N ARG A 542 13.03 23.38 -13.18
CA ARG A 542 11.76 23.82 -13.84
C ARG A 542 11.71 25.34 -14.00
N MET A 543 12.29 26.07 -13.05
CA MET A 543 12.39 27.54 -13.09
C MET A 543 13.61 28.07 -13.87
N GLY A 544 14.37 27.21 -14.55
CA GLY A 544 15.53 27.61 -15.36
C GLY A 544 16.81 27.91 -14.57
N PHE A 545 16.88 27.55 -13.28
CA PHE A 545 18.08 27.69 -12.48
C PHE A 545 18.99 26.48 -12.71
N ASN A 546 20.13 26.69 -13.36
CA ASN A 546 21.12 25.64 -13.62
C ASN A 546 22.33 25.92 -12.70
N PRO A 547 22.46 25.26 -11.53
CA PRO A 547 23.61 25.47 -10.67
C PRO A 547 24.88 25.03 -11.43
N SER A 548 25.86 25.93 -11.52
CA SER A 548 27.14 25.63 -12.19
C SER A 548 27.81 24.40 -11.57
N PRO A 549 28.46 23.54 -12.37
CA PRO A 549 29.18 22.39 -11.84
C PRO A 549 30.24 22.86 -10.84
N LEU A 550 30.31 22.18 -9.70
CA LEU A 550 31.35 22.38 -8.68
C LEU A 550 32.72 22.29 -9.36
N VAL A 551 33.44 23.41 -9.38
CA VAL A 551 34.82 23.47 -9.85
C VAL A 551 35.66 22.62 -8.90
N SER A 552 36.26 21.55 -9.42
CA SER A 552 37.28 20.79 -8.71
C SER A 552 38.44 21.73 -8.39
N VAL A 553 38.69 21.99 -7.10
CA VAL A 553 39.89 22.69 -6.66
C VAL A 553 41.07 21.77 -6.90
N ALA A 554 41.78 21.99 -8.00
CA ALA A 554 43.07 21.36 -8.25
C ALA A 554 44.07 21.91 -7.22
N SER A 555 44.62 21.00 -6.40
CA SER A 555 45.74 21.27 -5.50
C SER A 555 46.97 21.71 -6.31
N SER A 556 47.27 23.00 -6.32
CA SER A 556 48.57 23.49 -6.78
C SER A 556 49.64 23.18 -5.74
N LYS A 557 50.46 22.17 -6.00
CA LYS A 557 51.82 22.15 -5.47
C LYS A 557 52.73 22.73 -6.55
N ASN A 558 53.42 23.81 -6.19
CA ASN A 558 54.61 24.34 -6.86
C ASN A 558 55.53 24.89 -5.76
N PRO A 559 56.83 25.10 -6.04
CA PRO A 559 57.55 24.90 -7.31
C PRO A 559 58.43 23.65 -7.35
#